data_AF-A0A9X0XA17-F1
#
_entry.id   AF-A0A9X0XA17-F1
#
_cell.length_a   1.000
_cell.length_b   1.000
_cell.length_c   1.000
_cell.angle_alpha   90.00
_cell.angle_beta   90.00
_cell.angle_gamma   90.00
#
_symmetry.space_group_name_H-M   'P 1'
#
loop_
_entity.id
_entity.type
_entity.pdbx_description
1 polymer ?
#
loop_
_entity_poly.entity_id
_entity_poly.type
_entity_poly.pdbx_seq_one_letter_code
_entity_poly.pdbx_strand_id
1 'polypeptide(L)'
;MSKTNISDYTESEFLEFLNIICWSEYPNEQDQINAVLLFEALTEHPDGSDLIYYADSDEESTPEAIIEKVKSWRAANGKPGFKPE
;
A
#
# COMPACT_ATOMS: atom_id res chain seq x y z
N MET A 1 4.53 4.74 -18.30
CA MET A 1 4.73 5.86 -17.35
C MET A 1 4.74 5.27 -15.96
N SER A 2 5.68 5.67 -15.11
CA SER A 2 5.68 5.20 -13.72
C SER A 2 4.50 5.83 -12.99
N LYS A 3 3.63 5.02 -12.38
CA LYS A 3 2.59 5.52 -11.48
C LYS A 3 3.28 6.04 -10.23
N THR A 4 3.06 7.32 -9.92
CA THR A 4 3.79 8.01 -8.83
C THR A 4 2.87 8.59 -7.78
N ASN A 5 1.56 8.59 -8.05
CA ASN A 5 0.53 8.97 -7.09
C ASN A 5 -0.42 7.79 -6.90
N ILE A 6 -0.97 7.66 -5.70
CA ILE A 6 -1.97 6.62 -5.41
C ILE A 6 -3.21 6.74 -6.31
N SER A 7 -3.54 7.97 -6.75
CA SER A 7 -4.63 8.26 -7.68
C SER A 7 -4.38 7.79 -9.12
N ASP A 8 -3.19 7.29 -9.44
CA ASP A 8 -2.91 6.60 -10.71
C ASP A 8 -3.37 5.11 -10.66
N TYR A 9 -3.55 4.57 -9.45
CA TYR A 9 -3.95 3.19 -9.19
C TYR A 9 -5.45 3.11 -8.96
N THR A 10 -6.10 2.12 -9.55
CA THR A 10 -7.36 1.64 -8.99
C THR A 10 -7.10 0.88 -7.69
N GLU A 11 -8.16 0.62 -6.92
CA GLU A 11 -8.05 -0.17 -5.70
C GLU A 11 -7.56 -1.60 -6.01
N SER A 12 -8.07 -2.23 -7.07
CA SER A 12 -7.64 -3.57 -7.49
C SER A 12 -6.17 -3.61 -7.92
N GLU A 13 -5.69 -2.60 -8.66
CA GLU A 13 -4.29 -2.50 -9.06
C GLU A 13 -3.35 -2.33 -7.85
N PHE A 14 -3.78 -1.57 -6.84
CA PHE A 14 -2.99 -1.37 -5.63
C PHE A 14 -3.03 -2.60 -4.72
N LEU A 15 -4.14 -3.33 -4.68
CA LEU A 15 -4.27 -4.61 -3.98
C LEU A 15 -3.32 -5.65 -4.57
N GLU A 16 -3.24 -5.78 -5.89
CA GLU A 16 -2.28 -6.70 -6.53
C GLU A 16 -0.84 -6.33 -6.16
N PHE A 17 -0.50 -5.04 -6.23
CA PHE A 17 0.81 -4.54 -5.79
C PHE A 17 1.12 -4.90 -4.33
N LEU A 18 0.17 -4.71 -3.41
CA LEU A 18 0.36 -5.00 -2.00
C LEU A 18 0.45 -6.51 -1.72
N ASN A 19 -0.28 -7.35 -2.47
CA ASN A 19 -0.14 -8.80 -2.41
C ASN A 19 1.28 -9.25 -2.78
N ILE A 20 1.87 -8.71 -3.84
CA ILE A 20 3.25 -9.10 -4.22
C ILE A 20 4.23 -8.75 -3.09
N ILE A 21 4.04 -7.61 -2.41
CA ILE A 21 4.86 -7.22 -1.25
C ILE A 21 4.67 -8.18 -0.07
N CYS A 22 3.43 -8.41 0.36
CA CYS A 22 3.12 -9.20 1.56
C CYS A 22 3.56 -10.68 1.43
N TRP A 23 3.55 -11.25 0.23
CA TRP A 23 4.00 -12.63 -0.04
C TRP A 23 5.46 -12.70 -0.47
N SER A 24 6.16 -11.55 -0.52
CA SER A 24 7.57 -11.44 -0.89
C SER A 24 7.89 -12.08 -2.26
N GLU A 25 7.02 -11.87 -3.25
CA GLU A 25 7.11 -12.50 -4.58
C GLU A 25 8.05 -11.77 -5.55
N TYR A 26 8.80 -10.76 -5.08
CA TYR A 26 9.79 -10.08 -5.88
C TYR A 26 11.04 -10.95 -6.14
N PRO A 27 11.72 -10.81 -7.30
CA PRO A 27 12.84 -11.68 -7.67
C PRO A 27 14.08 -11.58 -6.77
N ASN A 28 14.23 -10.47 -6.07
CA ASN A 28 15.35 -10.21 -5.17
C ASN A 28 14.97 -9.19 -4.09
N GLU A 29 15.80 -9.12 -3.04
CA GLU A 29 15.60 -8.24 -1.88
C GLU A 29 15.55 -6.74 -2.26
N GLN A 30 16.35 -6.31 -3.24
CA GLN A 30 16.38 -4.91 -3.66
C GLN A 30 15.04 -4.49 -4.29
N ASP A 31 14.43 -5.37 -5.08
CA ASP A 31 13.11 -5.13 -5.68
C ASP A 31 12.01 -5.13 -4.60
N GLN A 32 12.08 -6.02 -3.61
CA GLN A 32 11.19 -5.99 -2.44
C GLN A 32 11.30 -4.66 -1.68
N ILE A 33 12.53 -4.20 -1.39
CA ILE A 33 12.79 -2.93 -0.70
C ILE A 33 12.23 -1.76 -1.52
N ASN A 34 12.46 -1.74 -2.83
CA ASN A 34 11.95 -0.69 -3.70
C ASN A 34 10.42 -0.64 -3.71
N ALA A 35 9.76 -1.80 -3.66
CA ALA A 35 8.31 -1.88 -3.58
C ALA A 35 7.76 -1.34 -2.26
N VAL A 36 8.39 -1.67 -1.12
CA VAL A 36 8.02 -1.13 0.19
C VAL A 36 8.21 0.40 0.22
N LEU A 37 9.33 0.91 -0.29
CA LEU A 37 9.57 2.36 -0.38
C LEU A 37 8.54 3.07 -1.30
N LEU A 38 8.14 2.40 -2.39
CA LEU A 38 7.08 2.91 -3.25
C LEU A 38 5.73 2.93 -2.53
N PHE A 39 5.41 1.91 -1.74
CA PHE A 39 4.20 1.89 -0.91
C PHE A 39 4.16 3.09 0.06
N GLU A 40 5.25 3.38 0.77
CA GLU A 40 5.33 4.55 1.65
C GLU A 40 5.11 5.86 0.89
N ALA A 41 5.77 6.02 -0.26
CA ALA A 41 5.65 7.20 -1.09
C ALA A 41 4.23 7.41 -1.65
N LEU A 42 3.55 6.32 -2.07
CA LEU A 42 2.20 6.38 -2.62
C LEU A 42 1.16 6.65 -1.53
N THR A 43 1.25 5.96 -0.39
CA THR A 43 0.27 6.07 0.69
C THR A 43 0.40 7.37 1.47
N GLU A 44 1.62 7.91 1.57
CA GLU A 44 1.99 9.07 2.37
C GLU A 44 1.65 8.91 3.87
N HIS A 45 1.34 7.68 4.30
CA HIS A 45 0.92 7.38 5.65
C HIS A 45 2.13 7.50 6.60
N PRO A 46 2.01 8.16 7.76
CA PRO A 46 3.13 8.38 8.68
C PRO A 46 3.75 7.07 9.18
N ASP A 47 2.94 6.03 9.36
CA ASP A 47 3.41 4.72 9.81
C ASP A 47 4.16 3.95 8.71
N GLY A 48 4.07 4.40 7.44
CA GLY A 48 4.83 3.83 6.33
C GLY A 48 4.72 2.30 6.24
N SER A 49 5.88 1.64 6.14
CA SER A 49 5.99 0.18 6.08
C SER A 49 5.55 -0.56 7.35
N ASP A 50 5.38 0.14 8.48
CA ASP A 50 4.85 -0.50 9.69
C ASP A 50 3.42 -1.02 9.47
N LEU A 51 2.67 -0.40 8.55
CA LEU A 51 1.35 -0.91 8.14
C LEU A 51 1.41 -2.33 7.57
N ILE A 52 2.54 -2.73 6.99
CA ILE A 52 2.74 -4.06 6.37
C ILE A 52 3.31 -5.04 7.38
N TYR A 53 4.24 -4.60 8.24
CA TYR A 53 5.04 -5.50 9.09
C TYR A 53 4.53 -5.62 10.52
N TYR A 54 3.74 -4.66 11.00
CA TYR A 54 3.30 -4.59 12.40
C TYR A 54 1.79 -4.35 12.48
N ALA A 55 1.03 -5.43 12.36
CA ALA A 55 -0.40 -5.42 12.62
C ALA A 55 -0.70 -5.73 14.10
N ASP A 56 -1.81 -5.17 14.61
CA ASP A 56 -2.28 -5.44 15.98
C ASP A 56 -2.89 -6.84 16.13
N SER A 57 -3.35 -7.44 15.02
CA SER A 57 -3.86 -8.82 14.97
C SER A 57 -3.68 -9.45 13.58
N ASP A 58 -3.86 -10.77 13.50
CA ASP A 58 -3.81 -11.54 12.24
C ASP A 58 -4.91 -11.10 11.25
N GLU A 59 -6.08 -10.69 11.74
CA GLU A 59 -7.14 -10.16 10.86
C GLU A 59 -6.75 -8.82 10.23
N GLU A 60 -5.97 -8.01 10.95
CA GLU A 60 -5.49 -6.72 10.49
C GLU A 60 -4.21 -6.78 9.65
N SER A 61 -3.59 -7.96 9.53
CA SER A 61 -2.37 -8.17 8.74
C SER A 61 -2.63 -8.53 7.27
N THR A 62 -3.88 -8.39 6.81
CA THR A 62 -4.26 -8.69 5.42
C THR A 62 -4.08 -7.47 4.51
N PRO A 63 -3.75 -7.64 3.22
CA PRO A 63 -3.66 -6.53 2.27
C PRO A 63 -4.94 -5.69 2.21
N GLU A 64 -6.10 -6.34 2.29
CA GLU A 64 -7.40 -5.68 2.29
C GLU A 64 -7.55 -4.78 3.52
N ALA A 65 -7.17 -5.27 4.71
CA ALA A 65 -7.19 -4.45 5.92
C ALA A 65 -6.23 -3.26 5.83
N ILE A 66 -5.04 -3.45 5.28
CA ILE A 66 -4.07 -2.38 5.05
C ILE A 66 -4.62 -1.33 4.07
N ILE A 67 -5.27 -1.74 2.98
CA ILE A 67 -5.92 -0.83 2.03
C ILE A 67 -7.00 0.00 2.72
N GLU A 68 -7.84 -0.61 3.56
CA GLU A 68 -8.86 0.13 4.30
C GLU A 68 -8.27 1.14 5.28
N LYS A 69 -7.16 0.81 5.94
CA LYS A 69 -6.39 1.76 6.78
C LYS A 69 -5.89 2.95 5.96
N VAL A 70 -5.26 2.68 4.81
CA VAL A 70 -4.77 3.72 3.89
C VAL A 70 -5.92 4.61 3.39
N LYS A 71 -7.03 4.02 2.93
CA LYS A 71 -8.21 4.76 2.45
C LYS A 71 -8.78 5.66 3.54
N SER A 72 -9.00 5.10 4.72
CA SER A 72 -9.56 5.82 5.87
C SER A 72 -8.67 6.98 6.28
N TRP A 73 -7.37 6.75 6.40
CA TRP A 73 -6.41 7.80 6.77
C TRP A 73 -6.34 8.90 5.72
N ARG A 74 -6.23 8.56 4.43
CA ARG A 74 -6.15 9.55 3.36
C ARG A 74 -7.42 10.41 3.28
N ALA A 75 -8.60 9.78 3.41
CA ALA A 75 -9.87 10.49 3.46
C ALA A 75 -9.95 11.45 4.66
N ALA A 76 -9.55 11.00 5.85
CA ALA A 76 -9.52 11.82 7.06
C ALA A 76 -8.54 13.02 6.96
N ASN A 77 -7.49 12.89 6.13
CA ASN A 77 -6.49 13.94 5.90
C ASN A 77 -6.74 14.77 4.63
N GLY A 78 -7.91 14.63 4.00
CA GLY A 78 -8.27 15.40 2.81
C GLY A 78 -7.41 15.11 1.57
N LYS A 79 -6.75 13.94 1.54
CA LYS A 79 -5.93 13.50 0.41
C LYS A 79 -6.78 12.73 -0.60
N PRO A 80 -6.47 12.84 -1.91
CA PRO A 80 -7.16 12.05 -2.92
C PRO A 80 -6.86 10.56 -2.73
N GLY A 81 -7.89 9.73 -2.97
CA GLY A 81 -7.79 8.27 -2.94
C GLY A 81 -7.41 7.66 -4.29
N PHE A 82 -7.77 6.39 -4.45
CA PHE A 82 -7.59 5.64 -5.69
C PHE A 82 -8.40 6.23 -6.86
N LYS A 83 -7.94 5.88 -8.07
CA LYS A 83 -8.66 6.08 -9.32
C LYS A 83 -10.00 5.32 -9.27
N PRO A 84 -11.13 5.95 -9.63
CA PRO A 84 -12.40 5.25 -9.77
C PRO A 84 -12.30 4.09 -10.78
N GLU A 85 -13.01 3.00 -10.48
CA GLU A 85 -13.20 1.84 -11.38
C GLU A 85 -14.56 1.89 -12.08
#